data_AF-A0A6P0NFL8-F1
#
_entry.id   AF-A0A6P0NFL8-F1
#
_cell.length_a   1.000
_cell.length_b   1.000
_cell.length_c   1.000
_cell.angle_alpha   90.00
_cell.angle_beta   90.00
_cell.angle_gamma   90.00
#
_symmetry.space_group_name_H-M   'P 1'
#
loop_
_entity.id
_entity.type
_entity.pdbx_description
1 polymer ?
#
loop_
_entity_poly.entity_id
_entity_poly.type
_entity_poly.pdbx_seq_one_letter_code
_entity_poly.pdbx_strand_id
1 'polypeptide(L)'
;MSQDYQDPLQTYQEQFKEIYAGIKNRHQGCLYAAITYLDPENSEDICHYFGIDKNSTLNNDFKFCQPFLSSPIKDLSIFENPLLKEIAKIPEAMEFANFLAPIKDNNEMFTVIIIVAFILTPLYFLIQKLQQRQKLNKTRNIREPQVKARDRYLDDYQPRLTGLSRKPSVLCLVVPSHQFSGLNPGLQIPSSRVKKLISSASYFLCDGSVQAIEQKVNLNFSGSSINFYSEEYAYIQLIIPEGEKMISQETKYSLKKKLPDGDAKINKIARLINLDYSAEDSCLCWYRS
;
A
#
# COMPACT_ATOMS: atom_id res chain seq x y z
N MET A 1 -23.37 17.40 -7.32
CA MET A 1 -22.44 18.06 -8.26
C MET A 1 -21.44 16.99 -8.65
N SER A 2 -21.55 16.49 -9.87
CA SER A 2 -20.67 15.44 -10.40
C SER A 2 -19.25 16.01 -10.50
N GLN A 3 -18.27 15.40 -9.84
CA GLN A 3 -16.87 15.65 -10.18
C GLN A 3 -16.65 15.05 -11.58
N ASP A 4 -16.22 15.90 -12.52
CA ASP A 4 -15.82 15.47 -13.86
C ASP A 4 -14.66 14.48 -13.73
N TYR A 5 -14.92 13.20 -13.99
CA TYR A 5 -13.87 12.21 -14.18
C TYR A 5 -13.10 12.61 -15.45
N GLN A 6 -11.91 13.18 -15.27
CA GLN A 6 -10.97 13.40 -16.36
C GLN A 6 -10.26 12.07 -16.68
N ASP A 7 -10.21 11.72 -17.97
CA ASP A 7 -9.42 10.60 -18.48
C ASP A 7 -7.95 10.75 -18.03
N PRO A 8 -7.35 9.75 -17.34
CA PRO A 8 -5.95 9.80 -16.92
C PRO A 8 -4.96 10.15 -18.03
N LEU A 9 -5.27 9.78 -19.28
CA LEU A 9 -4.48 10.16 -20.44
C LEU A 9 -4.57 11.66 -20.74
N GLN A 10 -5.76 12.24 -20.58
CA GLN A 10 -5.99 13.67 -20.74
C GLN A 10 -5.27 14.48 -19.66
N THR A 11 -5.32 14.03 -18.39
CA THR A 11 -4.59 14.66 -17.29
C THR A 11 -3.08 14.64 -17.53
N TYR A 12 -2.52 13.53 -18.00
CA TYR A 12 -1.10 13.44 -18.34
C TYR A 12 -0.71 14.42 -19.47
N GLN A 13 -1.51 14.49 -20.54
CA GLN A 13 -1.22 15.38 -21.66
C GLN A 13 -1.30 16.86 -21.27
N GLU A 14 -2.24 17.22 -20.40
CA GLU A 14 -2.38 18.58 -19.86
C GLU A 14 -1.16 18.95 -19.00
N GLN A 15 -0.79 18.08 -18.04
CA GLN A 15 0.40 18.27 -17.20
C GLN A 15 1.69 18.34 -18.03
N PHE A 16 1.84 17.48 -19.04
CA PHE A 16 2.98 17.52 -19.94
C PHE A 16 3.11 18.88 -20.62
N LYS A 17 2.01 19.40 -21.17
CA LYS A 17 2.00 20.71 -21.86
C LYS A 17 2.36 21.84 -20.91
N GLU A 18 1.85 21.80 -19.68
CA GLU A 18 2.14 22.80 -18.66
C GLU A 18 3.63 22.79 -18.28
N ILE A 19 4.18 21.62 -17.97
CA ILE A 19 5.60 21.45 -17.66
C ILE A 19 6.45 21.92 -18.83
N TYR A 20 6.14 21.47 -20.05
CA TYR A 20 6.88 21.87 -21.24
C TYR A 20 6.88 23.39 -21.43
N ALA A 21 5.72 24.03 -21.28
CA ALA A 21 5.63 25.49 -21.35
C ALA A 21 6.50 26.18 -20.28
N GLY A 22 6.58 25.60 -19.08
CA GLY A 22 7.38 26.09 -17.95
C GLY A 22 8.90 25.90 -18.09
N ILE A 23 9.35 24.92 -18.88
CA ILE A 23 10.78 24.58 -19.01
C ILE A 23 11.39 24.90 -20.37
N LYS A 24 10.62 25.04 -21.45
CA LYS A 24 11.14 25.19 -22.83
C LYS A 24 12.08 26.39 -23.04
N ASN A 25 11.94 27.44 -22.23
CA ASN A 25 12.76 28.65 -22.29
C ASN A 25 13.89 28.66 -21.24
N ARG A 26 14.04 27.59 -20.47
CA ARG A 26 15.12 27.48 -19.46
C ARG A 26 16.40 27.01 -20.13
N HIS A 27 17.52 27.61 -19.72
CA HIS A 27 18.86 27.23 -20.19
C HIS A 27 19.54 26.20 -19.28
N GLN A 28 19.06 26.05 -18.04
CA GLN A 28 19.62 25.15 -17.02
C GLN A 28 18.54 24.63 -16.07
N GLY A 29 18.81 23.49 -15.43
CA GLY A 29 17.97 22.85 -14.42
C GLY A 29 16.61 22.43 -14.96
N CYS A 30 16.55 21.96 -16.21
CA CYS A 30 15.29 21.61 -16.86
C CYS A 30 14.63 20.39 -16.18
N LEU A 31 15.42 19.39 -15.82
CA LEU A 31 14.92 18.22 -15.10
C LEU A 31 14.48 18.57 -13.67
N TYR A 32 15.29 19.37 -12.97
CA TYR A 32 14.93 19.90 -11.65
C TYR A 32 13.60 20.66 -11.71
N ALA A 33 13.44 21.55 -12.70
CA ALA A 33 12.23 22.33 -12.89
C ALA A 33 11.02 21.43 -13.19
N ALA A 34 11.19 20.42 -14.05
CA ALA A 34 10.12 19.48 -14.35
C ALA A 34 9.63 18.72 -13.10
N ILE A 35 10.56 18.26 -12.24
CA ILE A 35 10.22 17.64 -10.95
C ILE A 35 9.54 18.65 -10.02
N THR A 36 10.00 19.91 -10.00
CA THR A 36 9.38 20.98 -9.21
C THR A 36 7.94 21.25 -9.63
N TYR A 37 7.63 21.16 -10.93
CA TYR A 37 6.25 21.27 -11.41
C TYR A 37 5.38 20.09 -10.97
N LEU A 38 5.94 18.87 -10.97
CA LEU A 38 5.21 17.67 -10.58
C LEU A 38 4.96 17.58 -9.08
N ASP A 39 5.94 17.98 -8.28
CA ASP A 39 5.89 17.88 -6.82
C ASP A 39 6.69 19.03 -6.18
N PRO A 40 6.09 20.21 -6.04
CA PRO A 40 6.79 21.38 -5.51
C PRO A 40 7.25 21.17 -4.06
N GLU A 41 6.50 20.42 -3.25
CA GLU A 41 6.77 20.20 -1.83
C GLU A 41 7.97 19.29 -1.60
N ASN A 42 8.14 18.26 -2.44
CA ASN A 42 9.18 17.24 -2.25
C ASN A 42 10.31 17.35 -3.29
N SER A 43 10.24 18.32 -4.21
CA SER A 43 11.18 18.45 -5.33
C SER A 43 12.65 18.50 -4.92
N GLU A 44 12.98 19.23 -3.84
CA GLU A 44 14.36 19.31 -3.32
C GLU A 44 14.87 17.94 -2.87
N ASP A 45 14.06 17.19 -2.13
CA ASP A 45 14.42 15.86 -1.64
C ASP A 45 14.54 14.85 -2.79
N ILE A 46 13.61 14.88 -3.75
CA ILE A 46 13.64 14.04 -4.95
C ILE A 46 14.91 14.31 -5.75
N CYS A 47 15.20 15.59 -6.02
CA CYS A 47 16.38 15.97 -6.79
C CYS A 47 17.68 15.63 -6.06
N HIS A 48 17.74 15.89 -4.75
CA HIS A 48 18.90 15.53 -3.93
C HIS A 48 19.13 14.01 -3.93
N TYR A 49 18.07 13.22 -3.79
CA TYR A 49 18.14 11.76 -3.78
C TYR A 49 18.70 11.18 -5.09
N PHE A 50 18.31 11.75 -6.24
CA PHE A 50 18.77 11.30 -7.55
C PHE A 50 20.03 12.03 -8.07
N GLY A 51 20.58 12.99 -7.32
CA GLY A 51 21.74 13.76 -7.74
C GLY A 51 21.47 14.75 -8.88
N ILE A 52 20.26 15.30 -8.95
CA ILE A 52 19.83 16.25 -9.98
C ILE A 52 20.17 17.67 -9.54
N ASP A 53 20.98 18.37 -10.33
CA ASP A 53 21.42 19.73 -10.05
C ASP A 53 20.50 20.77 -10.72
N LYS A 54 20.02 21.75 -9.93
CA LYS A 54 19.23 22.90 -10.41
C LYS A 54 19.99 23.81 -11.39
N ASN A 55 21.32 23.71 -11.46
CA ASN A 55 22.18 24.45 -12.39
C ASN A 55 22.71 23.58 -13.54
N SER A 56 22.25 22.33 -13.65
CA SER A 56 22.66 21.42 -14.72
C SER A 56 22.29 21.99 -16.09
N THR A 57 23.18 21.86 -17.09
CA THR A 57 22.85 22.29 -18.45
C THR A 57 21.83 21.35 -19.09
N LEU A 58 21.07 21.82 -20.10
CA LEU A 58 20.12 20.96 -20.83
C LEU A 58 20.77 19.66 -21.35
N ASN A 59 22.01 19.74 -21.86
CA ASN A 59 22.76 18.57 -22.32
C ASN A 59 23.11 17.60 -21.19
N ASN A 60 23.44 18.10 -20.00
CA ASN A 60 23.74 17.25 -18.85
C ASN A 60 22.47 16.58 -18.32
N ASP A 61 21.36 17.31 -18.24
CA ASP A 61 20.04 16.73 -17.90
C ASP A 61 19.64 15.65 -18.91
N PHE A 62 19.80 15.92 -20.21
CA PHE A 62 19.49 14.95 -21.24
C PHE A 62 20.38 13.70 -21.16
N LYS A 63 21.70 13.86 -20.95
CA LYS A 63 22.62 12.75 -20.73
C LYS A 63 22.24 11.90 -19.52
N PHE A 64 21.80 12.54 -18.43
CA PHE A 64 21.27 11.85 -17.26
C PHE A 64 20.01 11.03 -17.60
N CYS A 65 19.16 11.54 -18.50
CA CYS A 65 17.92 10.88 -18.89
C CYS A 65 18.11 9.72 -19.89
N GLN A 66 19.19 9.70 -20.68
CA GLN A 66 19.40 8.70 -21.74
C GLN A 66 19.27 7.23 -21.30
N PRO A 67 19.80 6.80 -20.13
CA PRO A 67 19.66 5.41 -19.68
C PRO A 67 18.18 4.97 -19.54
N PHE A 68 17.30 5.89 -19.13
CA PHE A 68 15.88 5.60 -18.93
C PHE A 68 15.12 5.33 -20.24
N LEU A 69 15.64 5.79 -21.38
CA LEU A 69 15.05 5.53 -22.71
C LEU A 69 15.38 4.14 -23.23
N SER A 70 16.56 3.62 -22.87
CA SER A 70 17.08 2.35 -23.37
C SER A 70 16.47 1.18 -22.60
N SER A 71 16.29 1.37 -21.29
CA SER A 71 15.49 0.50 -20.45
C SER A 71 15.09 1.24 -19.16
N PRO A 72 13.84 1.71 -19.03
CA PRO A 72 13.41 2.48 -17.86
C PRO A 72 13.54 1.72 -16.53
N ILE A 73 13.76 0.40 -16.59
CA ILE A 73 13.69 -0.52 -15.45
C ILE A 73 15.02 -1.25 -15.22
N LYS A 74 15.74 -1.69 -16.27
CA LYS A 74 17.01 -2.43 -16.11
C LYS A 74 18.14 -1.53 -15.60
N ASP A 75 18.09 -0.25 -15.92
CA ASP A 75 19.14 0.72 -15.59
C ASP A 75 18.89 1.52 -14.31
N LEU A 76 17.82 1.20 -13.57
CA LEU A 76 17.69 1.61 -12.17
C LEU A 76 18.86 1.11 -11.28
N SER A 77 19.66 0.19 -11.80
CA SER A 77 20.93 -0.26 -11.23
C SER A 77 22.01 0.84 -11.16
N ILE A 78 21.87 1.94 -11.93
CA ILE A 78 22.79 3.11 -11.90
C ILE A 78 22.83 3.76 -10.52
N PHE A 79 21.74 3.71 -9.75
CA PHE A 79 21.66 4.34 -8.44
C PHE A 79 22.33 3.54 -7.31
N GLU A 80 23.10 2.48 -7.63
CA GLU A 80 23.74 1.53 -6.70
C GLU A 80 22.85 1.09 -5.51
N ASN A 81 21.52 1.17 -5.67
CA ASN A 81 20.59 0.93 -4.57
C ASN A 81 20.08 -0.52 -4.63
N PRO A 82 20.29 -1.33 -3.57
CA PRO A 82 19.82 -2.71 -3.52
C PRO A 82 18.30 -2.86 -3.72
N LEU A 83 17.51 -1.85 -3.34
CA LEU A 83 16.04 -1.86 -3.47
C LEU A 83 15.57 -1.70 -4.91
N LEU A 84 16.31 -0.92 -5.71
CA LEU A 84 15.98 -0.69 -7.11
C LEU A 84 16.19 -1.94 -7.96
N LYS A 85 17.14 -2.80 -7.57
CA LYS A 85 17.34 -4.13 -8.18
C LYS A 85 16.15 -5.09 -7.97
N GLU A 86 15.34 -4.89 -6.93
CA GLU A 86 14.14 -5.71 -6.69
C GLU A 86 12.94 -5.21 -7.48
N ILE A 87 12.77 -3.89 -7.60
CA ILE A 87 11.71 -3.27 -8.41
C ILE A 87 11.88 -3.63 -9.89
N ALA A 88 13.13 -3.75 -10.36
CA ALA A 88 13.43 -4.13 -11.74
C ALA A 88 12.93 -5.53 -12.17
N LYS A 89 12.47 -6.34 -11.21
CA LYS A 89 11.94 -7.70 -11.44
C LYS A 89 10.41 -7.75 -11.59
N ILE A 90 9.71 -6.62 -11.44
CA ILE A 90 8.24 -6.56 -11.50
C ILE A 90 7.78 -6.47 -12.98
N PRO A 91 6.98 -7.43 -13.49
CA PRO A 91 6.57 -7.49 -14.90
C PRO A 91 5.73 -6.30 -15.40
N GLU A 92 4.95 -5.68 -14.51
CA GLU A 92 3.97 -4.62 -14.83
C GLU A 92 4.60 -3.30 -15.25
N ALA A 93 5.90 -3.10 -15.01
CA ALA A 93 6.58 -1.88 -15.43
C ALA A 93 6.72 -1.78 -16.98
N MET A 94 6.49 -2.89 -17.70
CA MET A 94 6.59 -2.96 -19.16
C MET A 94 5.44 -2.24 -19.89
N GLU A 95 4.27 -2.05 -19.27
CA GLU A 95 3.14 -1.32 -19.88
C GLU A 95 3.35 0.21 -19.91
N PHE A 96 4.15 0.75 -18.98
CA PHE A 96 4.40 2.19 -18.86
C PHE A 96 5.16 2.76 -20.08
N ALA A 97 6.00 1.95 -20.74
CA ALA A 97 6.76 2.37 -21.91
C ALA A 97 5.86 2.65 -23.14
N ASN A 98 4.72 1.95 -23.25
CA ASN A 98 3.75 2.17 -24.33
C ASN A 98 2.86 3.40 -24.07
N PHE A 99 2.64 3.76 -22.80
CA PHE A 99 1.90 4.96 -22.40
C PHE A 99 2.63 6.26 -22.79
N LEU A 100 3.97 6.19 -22.86
CA LEU A 100 4.86 7.32 -23.15
C LEU A 100 5.14 7.49 -24.64
N ALA A 101 4.34 6.86 -25.52
CA ALA A 101 4.45 7.03 -26.97
C ALA A 101 4.55 8.53 -27.31
N PRO A 102 5.52 8.92 -28.15
CA PRO A 102 6.02 10.28 -28.15
C PRO A 102 4.93 11.25 -28.58
N ILE A 103 4.69 12.25 -27.73
CA ILE A 103 4.17 13.54 -28.18
C ILE A 103 5.18 14.01 -29.22
N LYS A 104 4.81 13.90 -30.51
CA LYS A 104 5.60 14.40 -31.64
C LYS A 104 5.71 15.91 -31.51
N ASP A 105 6.72 16.36 -30.78
CA ASP A 105 7.14 17.76 -30.76
C ASP A 105 8.61 17.84 -31.17
N ASN A 106 9.00 18.97 -31.76
CA ASN A 106 10.27 19.18 -32.46
C ASN A 106 11.52 19.19 -31.56
N ASN A 107 11.37 18.91 -30.25
CA ASN A 107 12.45 19.01 -29.28
C ASN A 107 12.51 17.78 -28.37
N GLU A 108 13.01 16.67 -28.95
CA GLU A 108 13.13 15.35 -28.31
C GLU A 108 13.75 15.42 -26.90
N MET A 109 14.68 16.35 -26.65
CA MET A 109 15.34 16.50 -25.35
C MET A 109 14.38 16.84 -24.22
N PHE A 110 13.48 17.81 -24.41
CA PHE A 110 12.53 18.21 -23.37
C PHE A 110 11.49 17.12 -23.11
N THR A 111 11.03 16.45 -24.16
CA THR A 111 10.11 15.33 -24.03
C THR A 111 10.71 14.23 -23.16
N VAL A 112 11.96 13.87 -23.41
CA VAL A 112 12.71 12.89 -22.61
C VAL A 112 12.85 13.34 -21.16
N ILE A 113 13.21 14.61 -20.92
CA ILE A 113 13.35 15.15 -19.57
C ILE A 113 12.04 15.09 -18.78
N ILE A 114 10.92 15.45 -19.40
CA ILE A 114 9.59 15.44 -18.75
C ILE A 114 9.19 14.00 -18.44
N ILE A 115 9.35 13.07 -19.39
CA ILE A 115 9.08 11.65 -19.20
C ILE A 115 9.87 11.11 -18.01
N VAL A 116 11.17 11.43 -17.92
CA VAL A 116 12.01 10.99 -16.80
C VAL A 116 11.55 11.62 -15.48
N ALA A 117 11.13 12.88 -15.45
CA ALA A 117 10.57 13.49 -14.25
C ALA A 117 9.31 12.76 -13.74
N PHE A 118 8.43 12.32 -14.66
CA PHE A 118 7.26 11.50 -14.34
C PHE A 118 7.61 10.10 -13.81
N ILE A 119 8.78 9.57 -14.15
CA ILE A 119 9.26 8.27 -13.63
C ILE A 119 9.89 8.46 -12.25
N LEU A 120 10.76 9.46 -12.09
CA LEU A 120 11.55 9.64 -10.87
C LEU A 120 10.69 10.06 -9.67
N THR A 121 9.69 10.91 -9.89
CA THR A 121 8.81 11.40 -8.82
C THR A 121 8.09 10.26 -8.07
N PRO A 122 7.29 9.39 -8.71
CA PRO A 122 6.65 8.27 -8.03
C PRO A 122 7.67 7.22 -7.55
N LEU A 123 8.78 7.05 -8.27
CA LEU A 123 9.84 6.13 -7.87
C LEU A 123 10.47 6.52 -6.53
N TYR A 124 10.70 7.82 -6.28
CA TYR A 124 11.20 8.31 -5.01
C TYR A 124 10.29 7.91 -3.84
N PHE A 125 8.98 8.14 -3.98
CA PHE A 125 8.01 7.76 -2.95
C PHE A 125 7.97 6.25 -2.71
N LEU A 126 8.06 5.45 -3.78
CA LEU A 126 8.13 4.00 -3.65
C LEU A 126 9.37 3.57 -2.86
N ILE A 127 10.53 4.16 -3.16
CA ILE A 127 11.78 3.89 -2.42
C ILE A 127 11.65 4.31 -0.96
N GLN A 128 11.16 5.51 -0.68
CA GLN A 128 10.97 6.01 0.70
C GLN A 128 10.09 5.07 1.52
N LYS A 129 8.97 4.62 0.94
CA LYS A 129 8.06 3.64 1.57
C LYS A 129 8.76 2.31 1.86
N LEU A 130 9.60 1.82 0.96
CA LEU A 130 10.39 0.61 1.16
C LEU A 130 11.48 0.78 2.23
N GLN A 131 12.19 1.91 2.25
CA GLN A 131 13.20 2.21 3.27
C GLN A 131 12.58 2.30 4.66
N GLN A 132 11.41 2.95 4.80
CA GLN A 132 10.67 2.98 6.06
C GLN A 132 10.31 1.57 6.54
N ARG A 133 9.85 0.69 5.63
CA ARG A 133 9.58 -0.72 5.94
C ARG A 133 10.84 -1.46 6.40
N GLN A 134 11.99 -1.22 5.76
CA GLN A 134 13.26 -1.82 6.17
C GLN A 134 13.74 -1.34 7.53
N LYS A 135 13.68 -0.03 7.81
CA LYS A 135 14.01 0.52 9.14
C LYS A 135 13.13 -0.12 10.22
N LEU A 136 11.83 -0.25 9.97
CA LEU A 136 10.89 -0.94 10.86
C LEU A 136 11.23 -2.43 11.08
N ASN A 137 11.78 -3.10 10.07
CA ASN A 137 12.21 -4.50 10.18
C ASN A 137 13.57 -4.65 10.88
N LYS A 138 14.53 -3.75 10.62
CA LYS A 138 15.86 -3.77 11.27
C LYS A 138 15.76 -3.50 12.77
N THR A 139 14.87 -2.61 13.21
CA THR A 139 14.58 -2.40 14.64
C THR A 139 13.99 -3.64 15.31
N ARG A 140 13.39 -4.58 14.57
CA ARG A 140 12.93 -5.87 15.13
C ARG A 140 14.04 -6.90 15.25
N ASN A 141 15.06 -6.83 14.39
CA ASN A 141 16.17 -7.79 14.38
C ASN A 141 17.33 -7.38 15.31
N ILE A 142 17.31 -6.18 15.92
CA ILE A 142 18.32 -5.72 16.90
C ILE A 142 17.94 -6.11 18.35
N ARG A 143 16.79 -6.77 18.58
CA ARG A 143 16.63 -7.54 19.82
C ARG A 143 17.32 -8.88 19.65
N GLU A 144 18.60 -8.94 20.02
CA GLU A 144 19.28 -10.22 20.26
C GLU A 144 18.44 -11.08 21.23
N PRO A 145 18.35 -12.40 21.00
CA PRO A 145 17.82 -13.30 22.01
C PRO A 145 18.79 -13.24 23.19
N GLN A 146 18.37 -12.66 24.31
CA GLN A 146 19.10 -12.81 25.56
C GLN A 146 19.03 -14.28 25.99
N VAL A 147 19.98 -15.06 25.50
CA VAL A 147 20.43 -16.30 26.12
C VAL A 147 21.37 -15.86 27.24
N LYS A 148 20.84 -15.64 28.43
CA LYS A 148 21.61 -15.79 29.67
C LYS A 148 20.69 -16.07 30.85
N ALA A 149 20.98 -17.21 31.45
CA ALA A 149 20.69 -17.62 32.82
C ALA A 149 19.24 -17.99 33.15
N ARG A 150 19.04 -19.31 33.20
CA ARG A 150 18.32 -19.99 34.28
C ARG A 150 18.61 -19.31 35.63
N ASP A 151 17.63 -19.36 36.52
CA ASP A 151 17.66 -18.90 37.91
C ASP A 151 17.27 -17.43 38.14
N ARG A 152 16.03 -17.09 37.76
CA ARG A 152 15.13 -16.27 38.60
C ARG A 152 13.73 -16.86 38.55
N TYR A 153 13.53 -17.90 39.35
CA TYR A 153 12.25 -18.06 40.03
C TYR A 153 12.13 -16.92 41.05
N LEU A 154 10.92 -16.35 41.17
CA LEU A 154 10.50 -15.32 42.13
C LEU A 154 10.91 -13.88 41.79
N ASP A 155 10.18 -13.27 40.84
CA ASP A 155 9.57 -11.93 41.00
C ASP A 155 8.97 -11.48 39.67
N ASP A 156 7.79 -12.02 39.33
CA ASP A 156 6.67 -11.24 38.75
C ASP A 156 5.43 -12.16 38.60
N TYR A 157 4.98 -12.73 39.72
CA TYR A 157 3.56 -13.04 39.84
C TYR A 157 2.84 -11.72 40.15
N GLN A 158 2.74 -10.84 39.15
CA GLN A 158 1.66 -9.87 39.17
C GLN A 158 0.36 -10.68 39.03
N PRO A 159 -0.57 -10.62 40.00
CA PRO A 159 -1.90 -11.13 39.77
C PRO A 159 -2.43 -10.39 38.55
N ARG A 160 -2.84 -11.14 37.51
CA ARG A 160 -3.69 -10.57 36.47
C ARG A 160 -4.87 -9.95 37.21
N LEU A 161 -4.94 -8.63 37.23
CA LEU A 161 -6.09 -7.89 37.75
C LEU A 161 -7.30 -8.25 36.87
N THR A 162 -7.94 -9.36 37.23
CA THR A 162 -9.31 -9.72 36.90
C THR A 162 -10.19 -8.60 37.43
N GLY A 163 -10.59 -7.67 36.57
CA GLY A 163 -11.49 -6.58 36.97
C GLY A 163 -11.78 -5.55 35.89
N LEU A 164 -10.84 -5.27 34.98
CA LEU A 164 -11.14 -4.45 33.81
C LEU A 164 -11.63 -5.34 32.69
N SER A 165 -12.95 -5.42 32.52
CA SER A 165 -13.61 -6.08 31.39
C SER A 165 -13.15 -5.43 30.09
N ARG A 166 -12.05 -5.95 29.52
CA ARG A 166 -11.52 -5.49 28.23
C ARG A 166 -12.58 -5.73 27.16
N LYS A 167 -12.87 -4.70 26.38
CA LYS A 167 -13.95 -4.77 25.40
C LYS A 167 -13.54 -5.67 24.24
N PRO A 168 -14.45 -6.51 23.73
CA PRO A 168 -14.20 -7.25 22.50
C PRO A 168 -14.12 -6.27 21.33
N SER A 169 -13.50 -6.71 20.24
CA SER A 169 -13.61 -6.03 18.94
C SER A 169 -14.25 -6.94 17.91
N VAL A 170 -14.73 -6.33 16.83
CA VAL A 170 -15.27 -7.02 15.67
C VAL A 170 -14.32 -6.79 14.52
N LEU A 171 -13.81 -7.89 13.96
CA LEU A 171 -12.91 -7.89 12.82
C LEU A 171 -13.64 -8.45 11.60
N CYS A 172 -13.69 -7.68 10.55
CA CYS A 172 -14.29 -8.02 9.27
C CYS A 172 -13.21 -8.17 8.21
N LEU A 173 -13.28 -9.25 7.45
CA LEU A 173 -12.30 -9.60 6.43
C LEU A 173 -13.02 -10.02 5.16
N VAL A 174 -12.49 -9.59 4.02
CA VAL A 174 -12.85 -10.10 2.69
C VAL A 174 -11.69 -10.94 2.20
N VAL A 175 -11.89 -12.24 2.03
CA VAL A 175 -10.83 -13.24 1.83
C VAL A 175 -11.27 -14.20 0.72
N PRO A 176 -10.36 -14.78 -0.08
CA PRO A 176 -10.72 -15.84 -1.03
C PRO A 176 -11.47 -16.99 -0.33
N SER A 177 -12.55 -17.48 -0.94
CA SER A 177 -13.50 -18.42 -0.31
C SER A 177 -12.84 -19.73 0.11
N HIS A 178 -11.82 -20.19 -0.62
CA HIS A 178 -11.05 -21.39 -0.26
C HIS A 178 -10.38 -21.30 1.13
N GLN A 179 -10.14 -20.08 1.65
CA GLN A 179 -9.62 -19.88 3.01
C GLN A 179 -10.66 -20.20 4.10
N PHE A 180 -11.94 -20.33 3.74
CA PHE A 180 -13.03 -20.62 4.66
C PHE A 180 -13.38 -22.11 4.76
N SER A 181 -12.66 -22.99 4.06
CA SER A 181 -12.87 -24.43 4.18
C SER A 181 -12.82 -24.88 5.65
N GLY A 182 -13.89 -25.54 6.11
CA GLY A 182 -14.06 -26.01 7.48
C GLY A 182 -14.47 -24.95 8.51
N LEU A 183 -14.76 -23.71 8.09
CA LEU A 183 -15.25 -22.64 8.96
C LEU A 183 -16.77 -22.54 8.90
N ASN A 184 -17.40 -22.41 10.07
CA ASN A 184 -18.84 -22.20 10.20
C ASN A 184 -19.14 -21.11 11.24
N PRO A 185 -20.24 -20.35 11.09
CA PRO A 185 -20.71 -19.43 12.11
C PRO A 185 -20.86 -20.12 13.48
N GLY A 186 -20.53 -19.42 14.55
CA GLY A 186 -20.56 -19.94 15.92
C GLY A 186 -19.30 -20.69 16.36
N LEU A 187 -18.46 -21.16 15.43
CA LEU A 187 -17.21 -21.85 15.78
C LEU A 187 -16.16 -20.87 16.32
N GLN A 188 -15.32 -21.40 17.20
CA GLN A 188 -14.11 -20.74 17.66
C GLN A 188 -12.96 -21.05 16.71
N ILE A 189 -12.14 -20.06 16.42
CA ILE A 189 -10.93 -20.20 15.59
C ILE A 189 -9.72 -19.65 16.34
N PRO A 190 -8.59 -20.38 16.32
CA PRO A 190 -7.41 -19.95 17.04
C PRO A 190 -6.79 -18.70 16.41
N SER A 191 -6.14 -17.87 17.23
CA SER A 191 -5.45 -16.64 16.77
C SER A 191 -4.47 -16.90 15.62
N SER A 192 -3.86 -18.08 15.56
CA SER A 192 -2.99 -18.50 14.44
C SER A 192 -3.74 -18.58 13.11
N ARG A 193 -4.98 -19.07 13.11
CA ARG A 193 -5.85 -19.11 11.92
C ARG A 193 -6.34 -17.71 11.56
N VAL A 194 -6.69 -16.89 12.55
CA VAL A 194 -7.06 -15.47 12.33
C VAL A 194 -5.92 -14.70 11.67
N LYS A 195 -4.66 -14.90 12.10
CA LYS A 195 -3.48 -14.27 11.47
C LYS A 195 -3.31 -14.67 10.00
N LYS A 196 -3.63 -15.92 9.64
CA LYS A 196 -3.65 -16.38 8.24
C LYS A 196 -4.73 -15.64 7.45
N LEU A 197 -5.96 -15.60 7.97
CA LEU A 197 -7.07 -14.87 7.33
C LEU A 197 -6.75 -13.39 7.12
N ILE A 198 -6.20 -12.70 8.13
CA ILE A 198 -5.76 -11.30 8.00
C ILE A 198 -4.71 -11.14 6.90
N SER A 199 -3.80 -12.11 6.75
CA SER A 199 -2.73 -12.02 5.74
C SER A 199 -3.28 -12.17 4.32
N SER A 200 -4.25 -13.06 4.14
CA SER A 200 -4.90 -13.35 2.85
C SER A 200 -6.06 -12.42 2.49
N ALA A 201 -6.50 -11.55 3.40
CA ALA A 201 -7.65 -10.67 3.15
C ALA A 201 -7.33 -9.61 2.10
N SER A 202 -8.22 -9.32 1.14
CA SER A 202 -8.08 -8.18 0.23
C SER A 202 -8.51 -6.87 0.89
N TYR A 203 -9.54 -6.95 1.74
CA TYR A 203 -10.06 -5.83 2.52
C TYR A 203 -10.24 -6.25 3.98
N PHE A 204 -10.02 -5.31 4.89
CA PHE A 204 -10.28 -5.51 6.32
C PHE A 204 -10.82 -4.26 6.99
N LEU A 205 -11.60 -4.46 8.05
CA LEU A 205 -12.10 -3.42 8.93
C LEU A 205 -12.15 -3.99 10.36
N CYS A 206 -11.75 -3.20 11.36
CA CYS A 206 -11.87 -3.59 12.76
C CYS A 206 -12.45 -2.46 13.60
N ASP A 207 -13.51 -2.76 14.34
CA ASP A 207 -14.25 -1.80 15.16
C ASP A 207 -14.68 -2.39 16.51
N GLY A 208 -15.25 -1.56 17.39
CA GLY A 208 -15.69 -1.95 18.72
C GLY A 208 -17.04 -2.69 18.76
N SER A 209 -17.86 -2.63 17.71
CA SER A 209 -19.16 -3.30 17.69
C SER A 209 -19.63 -3.69 16.29
N VAL A 210 -20.56 -4.65 16.21
CA VAL A 210 -21.18 -5.05 14.94
C VAL A 210 -21.98 -3.89 14.33
N GLN A 211 -22.70 -3.13 15.17
CA GLN A 211 -23.52 -1.99 14.76
C GLN A 211 -22.66 -0.89 14.11
N ALA A 212 -21.48 -0.60 14.67
CA ALA A 212 -20.55 0.38 14.10
C ALA A 212 -20.07 -0.07 12.70
N ILE A 213 -19.87 -1.37 12.52
CA ILE A 213 -19.49 -1.92 11.22
C ILE A 213 -20.65 -1.83 10.23
N GLU A 214 -21.86 -2.21 10.62
CA GLU A 214 -23.04 -2.11 9.75
C GLU A 214 -23.33 -0.66 9.31
N GLN A 215 -23.03 0.33 10.16
CA GLN A 215 -23.13 1.74 9.82
C GLN A 215 -22.02 2.21 8.86
N LYS A 216 -20.81 1.67 9.00
CA LYS A 216 -19.65 2.03 8.17
C LYS A 216 -19.58 1.29 6.84
N VAL A 217 -20.37 0.22 6.70
CA VAL A 217 -20.20 -0.74 5.62
C VAL A 217 -21.55 -1.21 5.13
N ASN A 218 -21.91 -0.77 3.92
CA ASN A 218 -23.07 -1.26 3.21
C ASN A 218 -22.69 -2.46 2.33
N LEU A 219 -22.70 -3.67 2.89
CA LEU A 219 -22.43 -4.90 2.13
C LEU A 219 -23.73 -5.60 1.70
N ASN A 220 -23.85 -5.85 0.40
CA ASN A 220 -24.86 -6.72 -0.16
C ASN A 220 -24.39 -8.18 -0.09
N PHE A 221 -25.08 -8.98 0.73
CA PHE A 221 -24.79 -10.39 0.89
C PHE A 221 -25.71 -11.26 0.05
N SER A 222 -25.17 -12.32 -0.55
CA SER A 222 -26.00 -13.33 -1.23
C SER A 222 -26.60 -14.31 -0.23
N GLY A 223 -27.84 -14.73 -0.50
CA GLY A 223 -28.46 -15.91 0.15
C GLY A 223 -27.98 -17.25 -0.45
N SER A 224 -27.18 -17.23 -1.52
CA SER A 224 -26.61 -18.44 -2.11
C SER A 224 -25.46 -19.00 -1.26
N SER A 225 -25.26 -20.33 -1.31
CA SER A 225 -24.16 -20.99 -0.62
C SER A 225 -22.80 -20.53 -1.17
N ILE A 226 -21.80 -20.47 -0.29
CA ILE A 226 -20.42 -20.15 -0.67
C ILE A 226 -19.81 -21.39 -1.32
N ASN A 227 -19.33 -21.25 -2.55
CA ASN A 227 -18.50 -22.27 -3.16
C ASN A 227 -17.06 -22.12 -2.64
N PHE A 228 -16.63 -23.01 -1.75
CA PHE A 228 -15.28 -22.97 -1.17
C PHE A 228 -14.17 -23.42 -2.15
N TYR A 229 -14.52 -23.86 -3.35
CA TYR A 229 -13.57 -24.28 -4.39
C TYR A 229 -13.39 -23.24 -5.50
N SER A 230 -14.07 -22.09 -5.41
CA SER A 230 -13.91 -20.99 -6.36
C SER A 230 -12.85 -19.99 -5.88
N GLU A 231 -12.39 -19.13 -6.79
CA GLU A 231 -11.55 -17.97 -6.47
C GLU A 231 -12.39 -16.75 -6.02
N GLU A 232 -13.66 -16.96 -5.67
CA GLU A 232 -14.54 -15.88 -5.25
C GLU A 232 -14.12 -15.32 -3.89
N TYR A 233 -14.25 -14.01 -3.72
CA TYR A 233 -14.09 -13.38 -2.42
C TYR A 233 -15.34 -13.57 -1.56
N ALA A 234 -15.13 -13.95 -0.31
CA ALA A 234 -16.17 -14.10 0.67
C ALA A 234 -15.84 -13.27 1.92
N TYR A 235 -16.88 -12.89 2.65
CA TYR A 235 -16.82 -12.08 3.84
C TYR A 235 -16.87 -12.94 5.09
N ILE A 236 -16.03 -12.64 6.08
CA ILE A 236 -16.09 -13.21 7.42
C ILE A 236 -16.05 -12.11 8.48
N GLN A 237 -16.91 -12.23 9.47
CA GLN A 237 -16.95 -11.38 10.66
C GLN A 237 -16.58 -12.21 11.89
N LEU A 238 -15.58 -11.73 12.62
CA LEU A 238 -15.01 -12.37 13.79
C LEU A 238 -15.18 -11.47 15.00
N ILE A 239 -15.56 -12.05 16.14
CA ILE A 239 -15.53 -11.39 17.44
C ILE A 239 -14.24 -11.80 18.13
N ILE A 240 -13.40 -10.81 18.45
CA ILE A 240 -12.11 -11.00 19.10
C ILE A 240 -12.23 -10.59 20.58
N PRO A 241 -12.19 -11.55 21.52
CA PRO A 241 -12.11 -11.23 22.94
C PRO A 241 -10.87 -10.38 23.24
N GLU A 242 -11.01 -9.38 24.11
CA GLU A 242 -9.93 -8.44 24.46
C GLU A 242 -9.29 -7.71 23.26
N GLY A 243 -10.02 -7.61 22.15
CA GLY A 243 -9.54 -7.07 20.88
C GLY A 243 -9.51 -5.55 20.78
N GLU A 244 -9.75 -4.80 21.85
CA GLU A 244 -9.83 -3.33 21.88
C GLU A 244 -8.63 -2.65 21.18
N LYS A 245 -7.42 -3.19 21.37
CA LYS A 245 -6.20 -2.63 20.74
C LYS A 245 -6.19 -2.75 19.21
N MET A 246 -7.04 -3.59 18.63
CA MET A 246 -7.17 -3.80 17.19
C MET A 246 -8.09 -2.79 16.50
N ILE A 247 -8.87 -2.02 17.27
CA ILE A 247 -9.77 -1.01 16.74
C ILE A 247 -8.96 0.08 16.02
N SER A 248 -9.51 0.59 14.91
CA SER A 248 -8.91 1.66 14.09
C SER A 248 -7.50 1.36 13.55
N GLN A 249 -7.12 0.08 13.45
CA GLN A 249 -5.85 -0.28 12.84
C GLN A 249 -5.99 -0.31 11.31
N GLU A 250 -5.15 0.47 10.64
CA GLU A 250 -5.21 0.69 9.19
C GLU A 250 -4.34 -0.27 8.38
N THR A 251 -3.62 -1.19 9.03
CA THR A 251 -2.76 -2.16 8.35
C THR A 251 -2.92 -3.57 8.88
N LYS A 252 -2.84 -4.56 7.99
CA LYS A 252 -2.77 -5.99 8.33
C LYS A 252 -1.66 -6.30 9.35
N TYR A 253 -0.53 -5.61 9.23
CA TYR A 253 0.59 -5.80 10.15
C TYR A 253 0.22 -5.37 11.57
N SER A 254 -0.36 -4.18 11.72
CA SER A 254 -0.81 -3.67 13.02
C SER A 254 -1.89 -4.54 13.63
N LEU A 255 -2.86 -5.00 12.82
CA LEU A 255 -3.88 -5.95 13.27
C LEU A 255 -3.27 -7.25 13.79
N LYS A 256 -2.35 -7.87 13.04
CA LYS A 256 -1.68 -9.12 13.47
C LYS A 256 -0.84 -8.95 14.73
N LYS A 257 -0.18 -7.80 14.89
CA LYS A 257 0.65 -7.49 16.06
C LYS A 257 -0.20 -7.27 17.32
N LYS A 258 -1.37 -6.67 17.16
CA LYS A 258 -2.28 -6.32 18.27
C LYS A 258 -3.38 -7.35 18.51
N LEU A 259 -3.43 -8.42 17.70
CA LEU A 259 -4.33 -9.55 17.91
C LEU A 259 -3.95 -10.25 19.23
N PRO A 260 -4.87 -10.34 20.20
CA PRO A 260 -4.64 -11.05 21.45
C PRO A 260 -4.46 -12.56 21.23
N ASP A 261 -3.81 -13.21 22.19
CA ASP A 261 -3.76 -14.66 22.23
C ASP A 261 -5.10 -15.23 22.70
N GLY A 262 -5.50 -16.37 22.14
CA GLY A 262 -6.80 -16.99 22.37
C GLY A 262 -7.59 -17.22 21.09
N ASP A 263 -8.87 -17.57 21.27
CA ASP A 263 -9.75 -17.94 20.17
C ASP A 263 -10.72 -16.80 19.83
N ALA A 264 -10.91 -16.57 18.54
CA ALA A 264 -11.93 -15.69 18.00
C ALA A 264 -13.21 -16.46 17.70
N LYS A 265 -14.37 -15.85 17.91
CA LYS A 265 -15.65 -16.45 17.55
C LYS A 265 -16.08 -15.99 16.16
N ILE A 266 -16.44 -16.92 15.28
CA ILE A 266 -17.03 -16.58 13.99
C ILE A 266 -18.47 -16.11 14.23
N ASN A 267 -18.76 -14.86 13.90
CA ASN A 267 -20.12 -14.32 13.98
C ASN A 267 -20.90 -14.55 12.69
N LYS A 268 -20.27 -14.28 11.54
CA LYS A 268 -20.92 -14.36 10.23
C LYS A 268 -19.93 -14.77 9.15
N ILE A 269 -20.38 -15.59 8.22
CA ILE A 269 -19.71 -15.86 6.95
C ILE A 269 -20.76 -15.62 5.87
N ALA A 270 -20.41 -14.89 4.82
CA ALA A 270 -21.35 -14.58 3.74
C ALA A 270 -20.63 -14.42 2.40
N ARG A 271 -21.33 -14.77 1.32
CA ARG A 271 -20.90 -14.46 -0.05
C ARG A 271 -21.22 -13.00 -0.35
N LEU A 272 -20.30 -12.31 -1.00
CA LEU A 272 -20.52 -10.93 -1.46
C LEU A 272 -21.19 -10.95 -2.84
N ILE A 273 -22.22 -10.12 -3.03
CA ILE A 273 -22.78 -9.83 -4.37
C ILE A 273 -22.17 -8.50 -4.79
N ASN A 274 -21.30 -8.52 -5.80
CA ASN A 274 -20.61 -7.36 -6.39
C ASN A 274 -19.62 -6.66 -5.44
N LEU A 275 -18.32 -6.95 -5.61
CA LEU A 275 -17.25 -6.02 -5.19
C LEU A 275 -17.03 -4.92 -6.24
N ASP A 276 -17.56 -5.10 -7.45
CA ASP A 276 -17.35 -4.21 -8.59
C ASP A 276 -18.54 -3.25 -8.79
N TYR A 277 -18.20 -1.96 -8.92
CA TYR A 277 -19.02 -0.84 -9.41
C TYR A 277 -19.92 -0.01 -8.46
N SER A 278 -19.61 0.13 -7.17
CA SER A 278 -20.16 1.27 -6.38
C SER A 278 -19.29 1.73 -5.19
N ALA A 279 -17.97 1.53 -5.27
CA ALA A 279 -17.06 1.85 -4.17
C ALA A 279 -16.76 3.36 -4.01
N GLU A 280 -17.23 4.22 -4.91
CA GLU A 280 -16.93 5.66 -4.85
C GLU A 280 -18.07 6.55 -4.31
N ASP A 281 -19.30 6.04 -4.20
CA ASP A 281 -20.44 6.86 -3.70
C ASP A 281 -21.09 6.37 -2.40
N SER A 282 -20.49 5.39 -1.72
CA SER A 282 -20.88 5.03 -0.36
C SER A 282 -19.64 4.93 0.51
N CYS A 283 -19.62 5.70 1.61
CA CYS A 283 -18.54 5.78 2.60
C CYS A 283 -18.09 4.41 3.10
N LEU A 284 -17.25 3.71 2.34
CA LEU A 284 -16.72 2.40 2.66
C LEU A 284 -15.34 2.60 3.26
N CYS A 285 -15.27 2.66 4.59
CA CYS A 285 -14.02 2.70 5.36
C CYS A 285 -13.27 1.35 5.35
N TRP A 286 -13.11 0.73 4.19
CA TRP A 286 -12.34 -0.51 4.05
C TRP A 286 -10.90 -0.16 3.67
N TYR A 287 -9.94 -0.66 4.44
CA TYR A 287 -8.53 -0.54 4.06
C TYR A 287 -8.23 -1.59 2.98
N ARG A 288 -7.87 -1.11 1.78
CA ARG A 288 -7.34 -1.95 0.71
C ARG A 288 -5.89 -2.31 1.03
N SER A 289 -5.59 -3.59 0.85
CA SER A 289 -4.31 -4.19 1.25
C SER A 289 -3.17 -3.96 0.28
#